data_AF-A0A2T7BFH0-F1
#
_entry.id   AF-A0A2T7BFH0-F1
#
_cell.length_a   1.000
_cell.length_b   1.000
_cell.length_c   1.000
_cell.angle_alpha   90.00
_cell.angle_beta   90.00
_cell.angle_gamma   90.00
#
_symmetry.space_group_name_H-M   'P 1'
#
loop_
_entity.id
_entity.type
_entity.pdbx_description
1 polymer ?
#
loop_
_entity_poly.entity_id
_entity_poly.type
_entity_poly.pdbx_seq_one_letter_code
_entity_poly.pdbx_strand_id
1 'polypeptide(L)'
;MKTDFANDPSFRPAHLAADGTKLYEPTTNLVLYTYASDTQYHISRYVAASAMENYCKCGITPELLTAILDAMEASVNANKLADVAVLVNNLRYRTRYPVDEDAALRLAMIFFFHPGEDPNKVENAWTARKVALVKEDPAAHAFFTEWGMLNSLTYNELHKGSSPSSSSQREADLQALIPRL
;
A
#
# COMPACT_ATOMS: atom_id res chain seq x y z
N MET A 1 7.84 15.95 -21.75
CA MET A 1 7.47 17.32 -21.31
C MET A 1 7.41 17.26 -19.80
N LYS A 2 8.21 18.07 -19.08
CA LYS A 2 8.19 18.06 -17.60
C LYS A 2 7.02 18.92 -17.15
N THR A 3 6.02 18.33 -16.50
CA THR A 3 4.84 19.05 -16.04
C THR A 3 5.15 19.74 -14.72
N ASP A 4 4.82 21.04 -14.64
CA ASP A 4 4.88 21.81 -13.41
C ASP A 4 3.52 21.75 -12.71
N PHE A 5 3.34 20.73 -11.86
CA PHE A 5 2.09 20.47 -11.17
C PHE A 5 1.67 21.56 -10.19
N ALA A 6 2.60 22.42 -9.74
CA ALA A 6 2.27 23.51 -8.83
C ALA A 6 1.45 24.61 -9.49
N ASN A 7 1.60 24.77 -10.81
CA ASN A 7 0.97 25.83 -11.60
C ASN A 7 -0.16 25.31 -12.49
N ASP A 8 -0.44 24.00 -12.48
CA ASP A 8 -1.51 23.38 -13.26
C ASP A 8 -2.77 23.19 -12.38
N PRO A 9 -3.90 23.84 -12.72
CA PRO A 9 -5.13 23.78 -11.92
C PRO A 9 -5.78 22.39 -11.90
N SER A 10 -5.34 21.47 -12.75
CA SER A 10 -5.80 20.08 -12.75
C SER A 10 -5.25 19.30 -11.55
N PHE A 11 -4.22 19.82 -10.89
CA PHE A 11 -3.53 19.14 -9.79
C PHE A 11 -3.66 19.91 -8.48
N ARG A 12 -3.56 19.18 -7.38
CA ARG A 12 -3.50 19.73 -6.02
C ARG A 12 -2.44 19.00 -5.20
N PRO A 13 -1.85 19.65 -4.18
CA PRO A 13 -0.98 18.98 -3.24
C PRO A 13 -1.71 17.87 -2.49
N ALA A 14 -1.06 16.72 -2.33
CA ALA A 14 -1.63 15.53 -1.69
C ALA A 14 -1.91 15.71 -0.19
N HIS A 15 -1.21 16.65 0.46
CA HIS A 15 -1.40 16.98 1.88
C HIS A 15 -2.62 17.89 2.13
N LEU A 16 -3.30 18.34 1.07
CA LEU A 16 -4.53 19.12 1.15
C LEU A 16 -5.68 18.32 0.58
N ALA A 17 -6.86 18.43 1.17
CA ALA A 17 -8.12 17.95 0.62
C ALA A 17 -8.63 18.88 -0.48
N ALA A 18 -9.71 18.48 -1.17
CA ALA A 18 -10.29 19.26 -2.26
C ALA A 18 -10.86 20.62 -1.80
N ASP A 19 -11.27 20.73 -0.54
CA ASP A 19 -11.74 21.95 0.12
C ASP A 19 -10.59 22.81 0.71
N GLY A 20 -9.33 22.36 0.54
CA GLY A 20 -8.14 23.00 1.11
C GLY A 20 -7.84 22.60 2.56
N THR A 21 -8.63 21.70 3.18
CA THR A 21 -8.37 21.19 4.52
C THR A 21 -7.07 20.40 4.53
N LYS A 22 -6.21 20.62 5.52
CA LYS A 22 -4.94 19.90 5.64
C LYS A 22 -5.17 18.46 6.13
N LEU A 23 -4.69 17.49 5.35
CA LEU A 23 -4.80 16.05 5.63
C LEU A 23 -3.64 15.54 6.50
N TYR A 24 -2.44 16.06 6.28
CA TYR A 24 -1.27 15.81 7.13
C TYR A 24 -0.27 16.97 7.01
N GLU A 25 0.64 17.05 7.98
CA GLU A 25 1.76 18.00 7.99
C GLU A 25 3.01 17.28 7.49
N PRO A 26 3.46 17.51 6.24
CA PRO A 26 4.74 16.96 5.80
C PRO A 26 5.84 17.56 6.66
N THR A 27 6.65 16.71 7.29
CA THR A 27 7.81 17.13 8.10
C THR A 27 9.01 17.48 7.22
N THR A 28 8.98 17.03 5.97
CA THR A 28 9.96 17.33 4.93
C THR A 28 9.38 18.24 3.84
N ASN A 29 10.22 18.82 2.97
CA ASN A 29 9.76 19.52 1.75
C ASN A 29 9.13 18.58 0.69
N LEU A 30 8.64 17.41 1.11
CA LEU A 30 8.00 16.44 0.23
C LEU A 30 6.61 16.94 -0.16
N VAL A 31 6.49 17.41 -1.39
CA VAL A 31 5.20 17.76 -1.99
C VAL A 31 4.90 16.81 -3.14
N LEU A 32 4.01 15.87 -2.89
CA LEU A 32 3.38 15.07 -3.94
C LEU A 32 2.07 15.70 -4.36
N TYR A 33 1.66 15.44 -5.59
CA TYR A 33 0.45 15.99 -6.20
C TYR A 33 -0.53 14.86 -6.52
N THR A 34 -1.81 15.18 -6.61
CA THR A 34 -2.89 14.32 -7.10
C THR A 34 -3.76 15.13 -8.04
N TYR A 35 -4.53 14.48 -8.91
CA TYR A 35 -5.55 15.20 -9.65
C TYR A 35 -6.60 15.81 -8.70
N ALA A 36 -7.14 16.96 -9.10
CA ALA A 36 -8.27 17.58 -8.42
C ALA A 36 -9.56 16.75 -8.61
N SER A 37 -9.67 16.01 -9.72
CA SER A 37 -10.74 15.06 -10.00
C SER A 37 -10.19 13.67 -10.32
N ASP A 38 -10.73 12.64 -9.67
CA ASP A 38 -10.33 11.24 -9.89
C ASP A 38 -10.69 10.72 -11.30
N THR A 39 -11.43 11.49 -12.11
CA THR A 39 -11.76 11.13 -13.49
C THR A 39 -10.64 11.44 -14.49
N GLN A 40 -9.62 12.17 -14.05
CA GLN A 40 -8.53 12.66 -14.91
C GLN A 40 -7.34 11.69 -15.00
N TYR A 41 -7.36 10.60 -14.23
CA TYR A 41 -6.31 9.59 -14.30
C TYR A 41 -6.32 8.86 -15.65
N HIS A 42 -5.13 8.73 -16.23
CA HIS A 42 -4.96 7.93 -17.44
C HIS A 42 -5.18 6.44 -17.17
N ILE A 43 -5.73 5.71 -18.15
CA ILE A 43 -6.10 4.28 -18.00
C ILE A 43 -4.93 3.41 -17.52
N SER A 44 -3.69 3.74 -17.91
CA SER A 44 -2.49 3.01 -17.50
C SER A 44 -2.29 2.99 -15.98
N ARG A 45 -2.77 4.00 -15.26
CA ARG A 45 -2.67 4.05 -13.79
C ARG A 45 -3.64 3.07 -13.14
N TYR A 46 -4.87 2.96 -13.65
CA TYR A 46 -5.80 1.93 -13.19
C TYR A 46 -5.30 0.52 -13.49
N VAL A 47 -4.70 0.30 -14.66
CA VAL A 47 -4.08 -1.00 -15.01
C VAL A 47 -2.91 -1.32 -14.08
N ALA A 48 -2.02 -0.35 -13.82
CA ALA A 48 -0.90 -0.53 -12.91
C ALA A 48 -1.36 -0.74 -11.45
N ALA A 49 -2.39 -0.01 -11.00
CA ALA A 49 -2.98 -0.16 -9.69
C ALA A 49 -3.62 -1.55 -9.52
N SER A 50 -4.36 -2.03 -10.51
CA SER A 50 -4.93 -3.38 -10.50
C SER A 50 -3.86 -4.47 -10.49
N ALA A 51 -2.75 -4.28 -11.21
CA ALA A 51 -1.61 -5.19 -11.14
C ALA A 51 -0.95 -5.17 -9.75
N MET A 52 -0.71 -3.99 -9.16
CA MET A 52 -0.17 -3.87 -7.81
C MET A 52 -1.10 -4.44 -6.75
N GLU A 53 -2.40 -4.28 -6.91
CA GLU A 53 -3.38 -4.87 -6.02
C GLU A 53 -3.32 -6.40 -6.07
N ASN A 54 -3.17 -7.00 -7.25
CA ASN A 54 -2.94 -8.45 -7.37
C ASN A 54 -1.61 -8.87 -6.71
N TYR A 55 -0.60 -7.98 -6.71
CA TYR A 55 0.65 -8.20 -6.00
C TYR A 55 0.61 -7.89 -4.51
N CYS A 56 -0.35 -7.09 -4.02
CA CYS A 56 -0.81 -6.99 -2.63
C CYS A 56 -1.72 -8.18 -2.25
N LYS A 57 -1.96 -9.12 -3.19
CA LYS A 57 -2.68 -10.39 -3.02
C LYS A 57 -1.85 -11.69 -3.21
N CYS A 58 -0.56 -11.72 -3.64
CA CYS A 58 0.37 -12.94 -3.62
C CYS A 58 1.56 -13.31 -2.59
N GLY A 59 1.86 -12.69 -1.45
CA GLY A 59 2.57 -13.09 -0.20
C GLY A 59 4.05 -13.41 -0.05
N ILE A 60 4.89 -13.23 -1.07
CA ILE A 60 6.17 -13.98 -1.11
C ILE A 60 7.37 -13.09 -1.45
N THR A 61 8.44 -13.19 -0.65
CA THR A 61 9.78 -12.66 -0.96
C THR A 61 10.71 -13.74 -1.53
N PRO A 62 11.71 -13.41 -2.38
CA PRO A 62 12.67 -14.37 -2.93
C PRO A 62 13.46 -15.14 -1.87
N GLU A 63 13.88 -14.48 -0.80
CA GLU A 63 14.67 -15.09 0.29
C GLU A 63 13.83 -16.10 1.07
N LEU A 64 12.55 -15.78 1.31
CA LEU A 64 11.60 -16.69 1.94
C LEU A 64 11.27 -17.87 1.01
N LEU A 65 11.14 -17.62 -0.29
CA LEU A 65 10.93 -18.66 -1.29
C LEU A 65 12.11 -19.64 -1.32
N THR A 66 13.35 -19.12 -1.43
CA THR A 66 14.57 -19.93 -1.40
C THR A 66 14.71 -20.69 -0.09
N ALA A 67 14.48 -20.05 1.07
CA ALA A 67 14.54 -20.72 2.36
C ALA A 67 13.50 -21.85 2.50
N ILE A 68 12.30 -21.68 1.95
CA ILE A 68 11.29 -22.76 1.94
C ILE A 68 11.72 -23.89 0.99
N LEU A 69 12.31 -23.59 -0.17
CA LEU A 69 12.81 -24.58 -1.11
C LEU A 69 13.97 -25.40 -0.52
N ASP A 70 14.94 -24.74 0.13
CA ASP A 70 16.06 -25.40 0.79
C ASP A 70 15.58 -26.29 1.96
N ALA A 71 14.60 -25.82 2.74
CA ALA A 71 13.99 -26.60 3.82
C ALA A 71 13.19 -27.80 3.30
N MET A 72 12.57 -27.67 2.12
CA MET A 72 11.89 -28.78 1.45
C MET A 72 12.91 -29.82 0.97
N GLU A 73 14.00 -29.40 0.34
CA GLU A 73 15.07 -30.30 -0.11
C GLU A 73 15.69 -31.07 1.06
N ALA A 74 15.99 -30.39 2.18
CA ALA A 74 16.48 -31.02 3.40
C ALA A 74 15.47 -32.03 3.99
N SER A 75 14.17 -31.72 3.97
CA SER A 75 13.11 -32.61 4.47
C SER A 75 12.91 -33.84 3.58
N VAL A 76 13.06 -33.69 2.25
CA VAL A 76 13.07 -34.83 1.31
C VAL A 76 14.25 -35.75 1.60
N ASN A 77 15.46 -35.19 1.74
CA ASN A 77 16.67 -35.96 2.02
C ASN A 77 16.60 -36.70 3.37
N ALA A 78 15.84 -36.17 4.33
CA ALA A 78 15.58 -36.79 5.63
C ALA A 78 14.39 -37.77 5.64
N ASN A 79 13.76 -38.07 4.49
CA ASN A 79 12.54 -38.88 4.36
C ASN A 79 11.34 -38.36 5.19
N LYS A 80 11.28 -37.05 5.46
CA LYS A 80 10.18 -36.40 6.20
C LYS A 80 9.16 -35.79 5.25
N LEU A 81 8.50 -36.65 4.48
CA LEU A 81 7.54 -36.21 3.43
C LEU A 81 6.35 -35.42 3.98
N ALA A 82 5.95 -35.66 5.24
CA ALA A 82 4.91 -34.89 5.91
C ALA A 82 5.30 -33.40 6.07
N ASP A 83 6.57 -33.12 6.39
CA ASP A 83 7.08 -31.76 6.59
C ASP A 83 7.16 -31.01 5.25
N VAL A 84 7.52 -31.72 4.17
CA VAL A 84 7.48 -31.20 2.79
C VAL A 84 6.05 -30.78 2.42
N ALA A 85 5.04 -31.59 2.76
CA ALA A 85 3.65 -31.26 2.48
C ALA A 85 3.18 -29.99 3.24
N VAL A 86 3.65 -29.79 4.48
CA VAL A 86 3.39 -28.57 5.27
C VAL A 86 4.05 -27.34 4.64
N LEU A 87 5.30 -27.46 4.17
CA LEU A 87 6.03 -26.37 3.50
C LEU A 87 5.39 -25.98 2.16
N VAL A 88 4.96 -26.96 1.36
CA VAL A 88 4.22 -26.72 0.10
C VAL A 88 2.89 -26.03 0.35
N ASN A 89 2.16 -26.43 1.40
CA ASN A 89 0.90 -25.77 1.78
C ASN A 89 1.14 -24.34 2.25
N ASN A 90 2.25 -24.06 2.94
CA ASN A 90 2.66 -22.73 3.36
C ASN A 90 3.06 -21.81 2.19
N LEU A 91 3.73 -22.36 1.17
CA LEU A 91 4.04 -21.67 -0.08
C LEU A 91 2.77 -21.36 -0.86
N ARG A 92 1.87 -22.34 -1.01
CA ARG A 92 0.57 -22.14 -1.64
C ARG A 92 -0.29 -21.11 -0.91
N TYR A 93 -0.27 -21.11 0.42
CA TYR A 93 -0.98 -20.13 1.22
C TYR A 93 -0.41 -18.71 1.04
N ARG A 94 0.92 -18.58 0.98
CA ARG A 94 1.58 -17.29 0.78
C ARG A 94 1.45 -16.78 -0.65
N THR A 95 1.51 -17.63 -1.69
CA THR A 95 1.17 -17.23 -3.08
C THR A 95 -0.24 -16.65 -3.20
N ARG A 96 -1.07 -16.81 -2.15
CA ARG A 96 -2.43 -16.33 -2.06
C ARG A 96 -2.61 -15.04 -1.20
N TYR A 97 -1.59 -14.47 -0.47
CA TYR A 97 -1.70 -13.21 0.35
C TYR A 97 -0.36 -12.46 0.81
N PRO A 98 0.05 -11.26 0.27
CA PRO A 98 1.13 -10.32 0.59
C PRO A 98 0.50 -9.02 1.04
N VAL A 99 0.29 -8.97 2.32
CA VAL A 99 0.06 -7.68 2.92
C VAL A 99 1.43 -7.24 3.40
N ASP A 100 2.16 -6.53 2.53
CA ASP A 100 3.39 -5.81 2.88
C ASP A 100 3.06 -4.32 2.84
N GLU A 101 3.49 -3.58 3.87
CA GLU A 101 3.31 -2.14 3.99
C GLU A 101 3.88 -1.40 2.77
N ASP A 102 4.97 -1.93 2.21
CA ASP A 102 5.55 -1.45 0.96
C ASP A 102 4.63 -1.59 -0.24
N ALA A 103 3.77 -2.60 -0.24
CA ALA A 103 2.82 -2.84 -1.32
C ALA A 103 1.66 -1.82 -1.25
N ALA A 104 1.19 -1.49 -0.04
CA ALA A 104 0.24 -0.39 0.18
C ALA A 104 0.84 0.96 -0.26
N LEU A 105 2.08 1.24 0.13
CA LEU A 105 2.78 2.46 -0.30
C LEU A 105 2.94 2.52 -1.83
N ARG A 106 3.32 1.43 -2.48
CA ARG A 106 3.44 1.38 -3.95
C ARG A 106 2.11 1.63 -4.65
N LEU A 107 1.01 1.08 -4.11
CA LEU A 107 -0.33 1.32 -4.63
C LEU A 107 -0.70 2.82 -4.52
N ALA A 108 -0.45 3.44 -3.37
CA ALA A 108 -0.63 4.88 -3.21
C ALA A 108 0.20 5.66 -4.24
N MET A 109 1.49 5.34 -4.38
CA MET A 109 2.40 6.05 -5.27
C MET A 109 2.06 5.95 -6.77
N ILE A 110 1.16 5.06 -7.19
CA ILE A 110 0.62 5.04 -8.56
C ILE A 110 -0.35 6.18 -8.82
N PHE A 111 -1.01 6.73 -7.80
CA PHE A 111 -1.96 7.83 -7.95
C PHE A 111 -1.37 9.20 -7.61
N PHE A 112 -0.30 9.24 -6.84
CA PHE A 112 0.38 10.51 -6.53
C PHE A 112 1.53 10.81 -7.50
N PHE A 113 1.79 12.08 -7.77
CA PHE A 113 2.79 12.55 -8.73
C PHE A 113 3.90 13.31 -8.03
N HIS A 114 5.15 13.08 -8.43
CA HIS A 114 6.27 13.93 -8.03
C HIS A 114 6.54 14.97 -9.14
N PRO A 115 6.92 16.23 -8.83
CA PRO A 115 7.35 17.21 -9.83
C PRO A 115 8.26 16.64 -10.92
N GLY A 116 7.87 16.82 -12.18
CA GLY A 116 8.58 16.32 -13.36
C GLY A 116 8.19 14.92 -13.85
N GLU A 117 7.29 14.21 -13.16
CA GLU A 117 6.67 12.96 -13.63
C GLU A 117 5.73 13.20 -14.83
N ASP A 118 5.61 12.22 -15.72
CA ASP A 118 4.58 12.24 -16.78
C ASP A 118 3.27 11.66 -16.21
N PRO A 119 2.19 12.45 -16.12
CA PRO A 119 0.97 11.98 -15.49
C PRO A 119 0.25 10.88 -16.31
N ASN A 120 0.58 10.72 -17.58
CA ASN A 120 -0.03 9.71 -18.46
C ASN A 120 0.70 8.37 -18.47
N LYS A 121 1.84 8.27 -17.77
CA LYS A 121 2.65 7.05 -17.71
C LYS A 121 2.94 6.67 -16.27
N VAL A 122 3.12 5.38 -16.05
CA VAL A 122 3.61 4.85 -14.78
C VAL A 122 4.99 4.30 -15.03
N GLU A 123 5.99 4.86 -14.37
CA GLU A 123 7.37 4.41 -14.45
C GLU A 123 7.83 3.94 -13.08
N ASN A 124 8.38 2.73 -13.02
CA ASN A 124 8.80 2.12 -11.76
C ASN A 124 9.87 2.95 -11.02
N ALA A 125 10.72 3.67 -11.74
CA ALA A 125 11.74 4.55 -11.16
C ALA A 125 11.11 5.67 -10.32
N TRP A 126 10.01 6.27 -10.81
CA TRP A 126 9.27 7.30 -10.07
C TRP A 126 8.54 6.71 -8.87
N THR A 127 7.89 5.55 -9.03
CA THR A 127 7.23 4.85 -7.92
C THR A 127 8.23 4.53 -6.80
N ALA A 128 9.38 3.94 -7.12
CA ALA A 128 10.42 3.60 -6.14
C ALA A 128 10.98 4.84 -5.44
N ARG A 129 11.23 5.92 -6.19
CA ARG A 129 11.69 7.20 -5.64
C ARG A 129 10.70 7.78 -4.64
N LYS A 130 9.41 7.82 -5.00
CA LYS A 130 8.37 8.36 -4.12
C LYS A 130 8.20 7.52 -2.86
N VAL A 131 8.26 6.19 -2.95
CA VAL A 131 8.24 5.31 -1.77
C VAL A 131 9.41 5.61 -0.82
N ALA A 132 10.63 5.77 -1.35
CA ALA A 132 11.80 6.12 -0.52
C ALA A 132 11.59 7.45 0.21
N LEU A 133 11.12 8.48 -0.50
CA LEU A 133 10.83 9.79 0.09
C LEU A 133 9.75 9.73 1.17
N VAL A 134 8.68 8.98 0.93
CA VAL A 134 7.57 8.84 1.89
C VAL A 134 8.02 8.10 3.16
N LYS A 135 8.92 7.12 3.05
CA LYS A 135 9.47 6.41 4.22
C LYS A 135 10.36 7.28 5.12
N GLU A 136 10.95 8.34 4.57
CA GLU A 136 11.77 9.28 5.32
C GLU A 136 10.94 10.28 6.15
N ASP A 137 9.65 10.43 5.84
CA ASP A 137 8.73 11.34 6.52
C ASP A 137 7.61 10.56 7.25
N PRO A 138 7.65 10.42 8.59
CA PRO A 138 6.69 9.61 9.34
C PRO A 138 5.22 10.01 9.12
N ALA A 139 4.94 11.30 8.93
CA ALA A 139 3.58 11.80 8.72
C ALA A 139 3.07 11.42 7.32
N ALA A 140 3.92 11.58 6.30
CA ALA A 140 3.60 11.13 4.95
C ALA A 140 3.48 9.61 4.87
N HIS A 141 4.38 8.88 5.54
CA HIS A 141 4.38 7.43 5.60
C HIS A 141 3.05 6.88 6.12
N ALA A 142 2.63 7.33 7.31
CA ALA A 142 1.36 6.89 7.90
C ALA A 142 0.17 7.19 6.98
N PHE A 143 0.10 8.41 6.43
CA PHE A 143 -0.97 8.82 5.54
C PHE A 143 -1.05 7.97 4.26
N PHE A 144 0.07 7.76 3.57
CA PHE A 144 0.08 7.02 2.30
C PHE A 144 -0.04 5.51 2.49
N THR A 145 0.44 4.96 3.61
CA THR A 145 0.17 3.58 3.99
C THR A 145 -1.33 3.37 4.20
N GLU A 146 -1.97 4.24 4.99
CA GLU A 146 -3.42 4.17 5.23
C GLU A 146 -4.21 4.34 3.93
N TRP A 147 -3.83 5.31 3.09
CA TRP A 147 -4.45 5.51 1.78
C TRP A 147 -4.34 4.26 0.91
N GLY A 148 -3.14 3.69 0.79
CA GLY A 148 -2.87 2.49 0.01
C GLY A 148 -3.63 1.27 0.52
N MET A 149 -3.75 1.13 1.84
CA MET A 149 -4.55 0.08 2.45
C MET A 149 -6.02 0.25 2.09
N LEU A 150 -6.63 1.41 2.39
CA LEU A 150 -8.04 1.69 2.12
C LEU A 150 -8.42 1.52 0.64
N ASN A 151 -7.51 1.83 -0.28
CA ASN A 151 -7.75 1.75 -1.72
C ASN A 151 -7.37 0.40 -2.34
N SER A 152 -6.88 -0.55 -1.56
CA SER A 152 -6.81 -1.95 -1.99
C SER A 152 -8.21 -2.60 -1.85
N LEU A 153 -8.74 -3.31 -2.87
CA LEU A 153 -10.09 -3.90 -2.76
C LEU A 153 -10.15 -4.94 -1.63
N THR A 154 -9.04 -5.63 -1.33
CA THR A 154 -8.94 -6.59 -0.22
C THR A 154 -9.20 -5.94 1.13
N TYR A 155 -8.61 -4.78 1.42
CA TYR A 155 -8.86 -4.09 2.68
C TYR A 155 -10.25 -3.44 2.67
N ASN A 156 -10.71 -2.91 1.54
CA ASN A 156 -12.06 -2.35 1.41
C ASN A 156 -13.15 -3.41 1.65
N GLU A 157 -12.97 -4.65 1.21
CA GLU A 157 -13.89 -5.77 1.49
C GLU A 157 -13.87 -6.21 2.95
N LEU A 158 -12.68 -6.29 3.57
CA LEU A 158 -12.54 -6.58 5.01
C LEU A 158 -13.04 -5.43 5.89
N HIS A 159 -12.89 -4.18 5.43
CA HIS A 159 -13.25 -2.96 6.15
C HIS A 159 -14.72 -2.57 5.96
N LYS A 160 -15.38 -2.97 4.86
CA LYS A 160 -16.84 -2.87 4.67
C LYS A 160 -17.65 -3.71 5.67
N GLY A 161 -17.02 -4.66 6.37
CA GLY A 161 -17.60 -5.33 7.54
C GLY A 161 -17.54 -4.49 8.83
N SER A 162 -16.74 -3.42 8.84
CA SER A 162 -16.65 -2.45 9.95
C SER A 162 -17.70 -1.37 9.73
N SER A 163 -18.94 -1.67 10.11
CA SER A 163 -19.96 -0.65 10.32
C SER A 163 -19.44 0.44 11.28
N PRO A 164 -19.89 1.71 11.18
CA PRO A 164 -19.62 2.74 12.20
C PRO A 164 -19.93 2.26 13.63
N SER A 165 -20.91 1.35 13.78
CA SER A 165 -21.22 0.72 15.06
C SER A 165 -20.08 -0.14 15.62
N SER A 166 -19.24 -0.74 14.77
CA SER A 166 -18.10 -1.56 15.19
C SER A 166 -16.93 -0.72 15.72
N SER A 167 -16.76 0.50 15.19
CA SER A 167 -15.78 1.45 15.69
C SER A 167 -16.19 2.02 17.05
N SER A 168 -17.47 2.40 17.21
CA SER A 168 -18.02 2.83 18.50
C SER A 168 -18.00 1.71 19.54
N GLN A 169 -18.24 0.46 19.13
CA GLN A 169 -18.16 -0.69 20.03
C GLN A 169 -16.71 -0.96 20.48
N ARG A 170 -15.73 -0.90 19.58
CA ARG A 170 -14.31 -1.02 19.94
C ARG A 170 -13.84 0.11 20.84
N GLU A 171 -14.29 1.34 20.61
CA GLU A 171 -13.97 2.48 21.47
C GLU A 171 -14.54 2.28 22.89
N ALA A 172 -15.78 1.79 22.99
CA ALA A 172 -16.39 1.42 24.27
C ALA A 172 -15.66 0.25 24.96
N ASP A 173 -15.27 -0.78 24.21
CA ASP A 173 -14.54 -1.94 24.74
C ASP A 173 -13.12 -1.58 25.18
N LEU A 174 -12.44 -0.68 24.44
CA LEU A 174 -11.13 -0.15 24.81
C LEU A 174 -11.22 0.74 26.05
N GLN A 175 -12.24 1.59 26.16
CA GLN A 175 -12.49 2.37 27.37
C GLN A 175 -12.83 1.49 28.59
N ALA A 176 -13.45 0.32 28.38
CA ALA A 176 -13.73 -0.66 29.43
C ALA A 176 -12.47 -1.41 29.91
N LEU A 177 -11.43 -1.48 29.07
CA LEU A 177 -10.14 -2.13 29.38
C LEU A 177 -9.13 -1.20 30.05
N ILE A 178 -9.36 0.12 30.03
CA ILE A 178 -8.56 1.07 30.80
C ILE A 178 -9.01 0.97 32.27
N PRO A 179 -8.14 0.52 33.19
CA PRO A 179 -8.49 0.49 34.61
C PRO A 179 -8.79 1.90 35.07
N ARG A 180 -9.99 2.12 35.61
CA ARG A 180 -10.34 3.41 36.22
C ARG A 180 -9.49 3.58 37.47
N LEU A 181 -8.51 4.49 37.40
CA LEU A 181 -7.83 5.04 38.57
C LEU A 181 -8.79 5.95 39.36
#